data_AF-A0A4U2YTK8-F1
#
_entry.id   AF-A0A4U2YTK8-F1
#
_cell.length_a   1.000
_cell.length_b   1.000
_cell.length_c   1.000
_cell.angle_alpha   90.00
_cell.angle_beta   90.00
_cell.angle_gamma   90.00
#
_symmetry.space_group_name_H-M   'P 1'
#
loop_
_entity.id
_entity.type
_entity.pdbx_description
1 polymer ?
#
loop_
_entity_poly.entity_id
_entity_poly.type
_entity_poly.pdbx_seq_one_letter_code
_entity_poly.pdbx_strand_id
1 'polypeptide(L)'
;MRGDTAAAVSPWHDELDRLEAELEAIRVLLANREQGSHAETVDTASWTPAPGLGPLPRDLVPRAEALLASQRQVQLDLSQAMAATSRQRDFAARVTDATAAPAAPAYLDVSA
;
A
#
# COMPACT_ATOMS: atom_id res chain seq x y z
N MET A 1 -8.37 10.95 48.35
CA MET A 1 -9.04 9.65 48.13
C MET A 1 -10.40 9.93 47.49
N ARG A 2 -10.50 9.70 46.18
CA ARG A 2 -11.67 9.57 45.25
C ARG A 2 -11.10 10.01 43.88
N GLY A 3 -10.73 9.16 42.93
CA GLY A 3 -11.27 7.85 42.58
C GLY A 3 -12.33 7.97 41.49
N ASP A 4 -12.12 8.83 40.47
CA ASP A 4 -12.99 8.95 39.29
C ASP A 4 -12.13 9.00 38.01
N THR A 5 -11.26 7.99 37.81
CA THR A 5 -10.71 7.66 36.49
C THR A 5 -11.63 6.63 35.84
N ALA A 6 -12.90 6.98 35.66
CA ALA A 6 -13.69 6.33 34.62
C ALA A 6 -13.01 6.71 33.31
N ALA A 7 -12.35 5.74 32.69
CA ALA A 7 -11.46 5.88 31.55
C ALA A 7 -12.18 6.53 30.36
N ALA A 8 -12.17 7.87 30.30
CA ALA A 8 -12.37 8.57 29.05
C ALA A 8 -11.15 8.22 28.20
N VAL A 9 -11.35 7.29 27.26
CA VAL A 9 -10.36 6.95 26.23
C VAL A 9 -9.88 8.28 25.65
N SER A 10 -8.59 8.57 25.81
CA SER A 10 -8.03 9.83 25.32
C SER A 10 -8.31 9.89 23.81
N PRO A 11 -8.67 11.04 23.24
CA PRO A 11 -8.89 11.17 21.79
C PRO A 11 -7.68 10.70 20.96
N TRP A 12 -6.48 10.67 21.57
CA TRP A 12 -5.29 10.07 20.98
C TRP A 12 -5.31 8.55 20.86
N HIS A 13 -5.96 7.83 21.78
CA HIS A 13 -6.14 6.38 21.65
C HIS A 13 -7.03 6.08 20.46
N ASP A 14 -8.19 6.73 20.36
CA ASP A 14 -9.12 6.54 19.25
C ASP A 14 -8.47 6.87 17.90
N GLU A 15 -7.68 7.95 17.85
CA GLU A 15 -6.99 8.34 16.62
C GLU A 15 -5.86 7.36 16.25
N LEU A 16 -5.09 6.85 17.22
CA LEU A 16 -4.08 5.82 16.96
C LEU A 16 -4.73 4.51 16.52
N ASP A 17 -5.83 4.09 17.15
CA ASP A 17 -6.61 2.91 16.76
C ASP A 17 -7.10 3.04 15.32
N ARG A 18 -7.63 4.22 14.95
CA ARG A 18 -8.08 4.53 13.58
C ARG A 18 -6.94 4.41 12.57
N LEU A 19 -5.78 5.01 12.88
CA LEU A 19 -4.62 4.99 11.99
C LEU A 19 -4.02 3.58 11.86
N GLU A 20 -4.04 2.79 12.91
CA GLU A 20 -3.60 1.39 12.89
C GLU A 20 -4.54 0.53 12.02
N ALA A 21 -5.85 0.70 12.15
CA ALA A 21 -6.83 0.01 11.32
C ALA A 21 -6.68 0.39 9.84
N GLU A 22 -6.45 1.66 9.55
CA GLU A 22 -6.18 2.15 8.19
C GLU A 22 -4.89 1.52 7.62
N LEU A 23 -3.82 1.46 8.41
CA LEU A 23 -2.58 0.80 7.99
C LEU A 23 -2.77 -0.69 7.72
N GLU A 24 -3.53 -1.39 8.57
CA GLU A 24 -3.80 -2.82 8.38
C GLU A 24 -4.62 -3.07 7.12
N ALA A 25 -5.62 -2.23 6.84
CA ALA A 25 -6.37 -2.31 5.58
C ALA A 25 -5.43 -2.18 4.36
N ILE A 26 -4.48 -1.25 4.39
CA ILE A 26 -3.48 -1.08 3.32
C ILE A 26 -2.58 -2.31 3.20
N ARG A 27 -2.14 -2.91 4.32
CA ARG A 27 -1.32 -4.13 4.32
C ARG A 27 -2.05 -5.30 3.68
N VAL A 28 -3.32 -5.49 4.02
CA VAL A 28 -4.15 -6.56 3.44
C VAL A 28 -4.29 -6.37 1.93
N LEU A 29 -4.51 -5.14 1.44
CA LEU A 29 -4.57 -4.86 0.00
C LEU A 29 -3.26 -5.16 -0.72
N LEU A 30 -2.13 -4.82 -0.11
CA LEU A 30 -0.82 -5.09 -0.68
C LEU A 30 -0.57 -6.61 -0.78
N ALA A 31 -0.87 -7.35 0.28
CA ALA A 31 -0.76 -8.82 0.29
C ALA A 31 -1.70 -9.46 -0.76
N ASN A 32 -2.93 -8.97 -0.89
CA ASN A 32 -3.89 -9.43 -1.88
C ASN A 32 -3.41 -9.18 -3.32
N ARG A 33 -2.75 -8.04 -3.57
CA ARG A 33 -2.14 -7.71 -4.86
C ARG A 33 -1.01 -8.69 -5.21
N GLU A 34 -0.14 -9.00 -4.25
CA GLU A 34 0.97 -9.95 -4.46
C GLU A 34 0.47 -11.36 -4.83
N GLN A 35 -0.70 -11.76 -4.31
CA GLN A 35 -1.36 -13.02 -4.62
C GLN A 35 -2.10 -13.00 -5.97
N GLY A 36 -2.06 -11.89 -6.72
CA GLY A 36 -2.69 -11.77 -8.03
C GLY A 36 -4.21 -11.55 -7.99
N SER A 37 -4.77 -11.22 -6.83
CA SER A 37 -6.18 -10.86 -6.71
C SER A 37 -6.42 -9.41 -7.13
N HIS A 38 -7.61 -9.12 -7.69
CA HIS A 38 -8.04 -7.75 -7.95
C HIS A 38 -8.31 -7.07 -6.60
N ALA A 39 -7.36 -6.25 -6.14
CA ALA A 39 -7.55 -5.44 -4.94
C ALA A 39 -8.48 -4.26 -5.24
N GLU A 40 -9.52 -4.08 -4.42
CA GLU A 40 -10.37 -2.90 -4.44
C GLU A 40 -9.56 -1.67 -4.00
N THR A 41 -9.79 -0.53 -4.63
CA THR A 41 -9.06 0.70 -4.32
C THR A 41 -9.51 1.25 -2.98
N VAL A 42 -8.59 1.48 -2.05
CA VAL A 42 -8.87 2.23 -0.82
C VAL A 42 -8.65 3.72 -1.05
N ASP A 43 -9.61 4.52 -0.59
CA ASP A 43 -9.51 5.97 -0.59
C ASP A 43 -8.47 6.39 0.46
N THR A 44 -7.35 6.94 0.00
CA THR A 44 -6.22 7.35 0.83
C THR A 44 -6.25 8.86 0.96
N ALA A 45 -7.17 9.35 1.79
CA ALA A 45 -7.20 10.76 2.15
C ALA A 45 -5.88 11.14 2.85
N SER A 46 -5.33 12.31 2.54
CA SER A 46 -4.13 12.80 3.25
C SER A 46 -4.47 12.99 4.73
N TRP A 47 -3.74 12.29 5.61
CA TRP A 47 -3.97 12.39 7.05
C TRP A 47 -3.86 13.84 7.53
N THR A 48 -4.91 14.29 8.20
CA THR A 48 -4.97 15.60 8.85
C THR A 48 -5.28 15.38 10.33
N PRO A 49 -4.49 15.94 11.27
CA PRO A 49 -4.74 15.77 12.69
C PRO A 49 -6.16 16.24 13.06
N ALA A 50 -6.91 15.40 13.77
CA ALA A 50 -8.24 15.76 14.24
C ALA A 50 -8.18 16.98 15.18
N PRO A 51 -9.11 17.94 15.06
CA PRO A 51 -9.17 19.07 15.98
C PRO A 51 -9.44 18.57 17.39
N GLY A 52 -8.73 19.12 18.39
CA GLY A 52 -8.96 18.78 19.79
C GLY A 52 -8.19 17.57 20.33
N LEU A 53 -7.27 16.97 19.54
CA LEU A 53 -6.38 15.91 20.04
C LEU A 53 -5.50 16.39 21.21
N GLY A 54 -5.09 17.66 21.20
CA GLY A 54 -4.16 18.20 22.20
C GLY A 54 -2.77 17.55 22.11
N PRO A 55 -1.89 17.75 23.12
CA PRO A 55 -0.56 17.15 23.11
C PRO A 55 -0.64 15.62 23.26
N LEU A 56 0.22 14.91 22.53
CA LEU A 56 0.32 13.44 22.63
C LEU A 56 0.76 13.03 24.06
N PRO A 57 0.00 12.18 24.75
CA PRO A 57 0.38 11.61 26.04
C PRO A 57 1.71 10.83 25.95
N ARG A 58 2.59 10.98 26.96
CA ARG A 58 3.94 10.38 26.95
C ARG A 58 3.94 8.86 26.91
N ASP A 59 2.91 8.24 27.49
CA ASP A 59 2.64 6.80 27.48
C ASP A 59 2.32 6.26 26.08
N LEU A 60 1.79 7.11 25.18
CA LEU A 60 1.46 6.74 23.81
C LEU A 60 2.60 6.96 22.81
N VAL A 61 3.68 7.63 23.22
CA VAL A 61 4.84 7.88 22.34
C VAL A 61 5.41 6.59 21.74
N PRO A 62 5.67 5.51 22.51
CA PRO A 62 6.20 4.28 21.94
C PRO A 62 5.26 3.65 20.90
N ARG A 63 3.94 3.77 21.11
CA ARG A 63 2.92 3.26 20.19
C ARG A 63 2.91 4.05 18.88
N ALA A 64 2.91 5.38 18.98
CA ALA A 64 2.97 6.26 17.81
C ALA A 64 4.27 6.04 16.99
N GLU A 65 5.40 5.83 17.65
CA GLU A 65 6.67 5.52 16.99
C GLU A 65 6.64 4.17 16.26
N ALA A 66 6.07 3.13 16.88
CA ALA A 66 5.90 1.82 16.25
C ALA A 66 4.99 1.88 15.02
N LEU A 67 3.90 2.66 15.11
CA LEU A 67 3.01 2.93 13.99
C LEU A 67 3.75 3.64 12.85
N LEU A 68 4.52 4.69 13.14
CA LEU A 68 5.29 5.42 12.14
C LEU A 68 6.35 4.53 11.46
N ALA A 69 7.05 3.69 12.23
CA ALA A 69 7.99 2.72 11.68
C ALA A 69 7.28 1.74 10.71
N SER A 70 6.10 1.27 11.11
CA SER A 70 5.26 0.38 10.31
C SER A 70 4.78 1.04 9.01
N GLN A 71 4.34 2.30 9.06
CA GLN A 71 3.95 3.08 7.89
C GLN A 71 5.11 3.25 6.90
N ARG A 72 6.33 3.53 7.39
CA ARG A 72 7.53 3.63 6.54
C ARG A 72 7.87 2.32 5.84
N GLN A 73 7.71 1.17 6.51
CA GLN A 73 7.91 -0.13 5.87
C GLN A 73 6.90 -0.33 4.74
N VAL A 74 5.62 -0.07 4.99
CA VAL A 74 4.58 -0.18 3.95
C VAL A 74 4.85 0.76 2.76
N GLN A 75 5.35 1.98 3.01
CA GLN A 75 5.76 2.89 1.93
C GLN A 75 6.88 2.31 1.07
N LEU A 76 7.87 1.65 1.69
CA LEU A 76 8.94 0.97 0.96
C LEU A 76 8.40 -0.18 0.11
N ASP A 77 7.56 -1.04 0.70
CA ASP A 77 6.98 -2.19 0.01
C ASP A 77 6.11 -1.74 -1.19
N LEU A 78 5.32 -0.68 -0.99
CA LEU A 78 4.51 -0.09 -2.07
C LEU A 78 5.39 0.44 -3.21
N SER A 79 6.49 1.15 -2.89
CA SER A 79 7.41 1.66 -3.91
C SER A 79 8.05 0.54 -4.72
N GLN A 80 8.39 -0.58 -4.08
CA GLN A 80 8.94 -1.77 -4.74
C GLN A 80 7.89 -2.43 -5.64
N ALA A 81 6.66 -2.60 -5.15
CA ALA A 81 5.56 -3.17 -5.92
C ALA A 81 5.22 -2.33 -7.17
N MET A 82 5.24 -1.00 -7.04
CA MET A 82 5.06 -0.07 -8.17
C MET A 82 6.19 -0.23 -9.20
N ALA A 83 7.45 -0.28 -8.76
CA ALA A 83 8.60 -0.47 -9.64
C ALA A 83 8.54 -1.82 -10.39
N ALA A 84 8.15 -2.90 -9.72
CA ALA A 84 7.98 -4.22 -10.35
C ALA A 84 6.86 -4.20 -11.41
N THR A 85 5.73 -3.56 -11.09
CA THR A 85 4.60 -3.42 -12.02
C THR A 85 5.00 -2.67 -13.29
N SER A 86 5.76 -1.57 -13.17
CA SER A 86 6.23 -0.81 -14.33
C SER A 86 7.13 -1.66 -15.24
N ARG A 87 8.09 -2.41 -14.67
CA ARG A 87 8.96 -3.32 -15.46
C ARG A 87 8.17 -4.38 -16.20
N GLN A 88 7.13 -4.95 -15.57
CA GLN A 88 6.27 -5.94 -16.22
C GLN A 88 5.50 -5.34 -17.41
N ARG A 89 4.99 -4.12 -17.27
CA ARG A 89 4.34 -3.40 -18.39
C ARG A 89 5.32 -3.13 -19.53
N ASP A 90 6.52 -2.66 -19.21
CA ASP A 90 7.55 -2.37 -20.23
C ASP A 90 7.96 -3.65 -20.98
N PHE A 91 8.12 -4.76 -20.26
CA PHE A 91 8.42 -6.06 -20.88
C PHE A 91 7.26 -6.54 -21.76
N ALA A 92 6.02 -6.48 -21.26
CA ALA A 92 4.84 -6.87 -22.03
C ALA A 92 4.71 -6.03 -23.31
N ALA A 93 4.90 -4.72 -23.22
CA ALA A 93 4.87 -3.82 -24.38
C ALA A 93 5.93 -4.20 -25.42
N ARG A 94 7.16 -4.53 -24.99
CA ARG A 94 8.23 -5.00 -25.88
C ARG A 94 7.92 -6.34 -26.54
N VAL A 95 7.33 -7.28 -25.81
CA VAL A 95 6.90 -8.56 -26.38
C VAL A 95 5.79 -8.34 -27.39
N THR A 96 4.77 -7.53 -27.08
CA THR A 96 3.70 -7.21 -28.01
C THR A 96 4.23 -6.57 -29.29
N ASP A 97 5.13 -5.59 -29.19
CA ASP A 97 5.80 -4.95 -30.34
C ASP A 97 6.59 -5.96 -31.19
N ALA A 98 7.41 -6.81 -30.54
CA ALA A 98 8.17 -7.86 -31.22
C ALA A 98 7.28 -8.92 -31.90
N THR A 99 6.12 -9.24 -31.32
CA THR A 99 5.14 -10.18 -31.89
C THR A 99 4.19 -9.53 -32.91
N ALA A 100 4.11 -8.20 -32.95
CA ALA A 100 3.30 -7.44 -33.90
C ALA A 100 4.02 -7.23 -35.24
N ALA A 101 5.34 -7.43 -35.30
CA ALA A 101 6.08 -7.46 -36.55
C ALA A 101 5.64 -8.70 -37.36
N PRO A 102 5.09 -8.55 -38.58
CA PRO A 102 4.71 -9.70 -39.40
C PRO A 102 5.97 -10.48 -39.75
N ALA A 103 6.04 -11.76 -39.38
CA ALA A 103 7.03 -12.67 -39.95
C ALA A 103 6.76 -12.72 -41.46
N ALA A 104 7.65 -12.12 -42.26
CA ALA A 104 7.52 -12.11 -43.70
C ALA A 104 7.45 -13.57 -44.20
N PRO A 105 6.37 -14.00 -44.87
CA PRO A 105 6.27 -15.36 -45.38
C PRO A 105 7.35 -15.59 -46.44
N ALA A 106 8.27 -16.51 -46.15
CA ALA A 106 9.27 -16.97 -47.11
C ALA A 106 8.70 -18.16 -47.89
N TYR A 107 8.45 -17.95 -49.18
CA TYR A 107 8.02 -19.02 -50.09
C TYR A 107 9.26 -19.74 -50.63
N LEU A 108 9.36 -21.04 -50.34
CA LEU A 108 10.36 -21.94 -50.91
C LEU A 108 9.79 -22.52 -52.21
N ASP A 109 10.34 -22.09 -53.35
CA ASP A 109 10.01 -22.69 -54.65
C ASP A 109 10.79 -24.01 -54.78
N VAL A 110 10.05 -25.12 -54.87
CA VAL A 110 10.61 -26.46 -55.06
C VAL A 110 10.45 -26.81 -56.53
N SER A 111 11.53 -26.67 -57.30
CA SER A 111 11.60 -27.19 -58.67
C SER A 111 11.79 -28.71 -58.64
N ALA A 112 10.87 -29.44 -59.28
CA ALA A 112 10.94 -30.89 -59.51
C ALA A 112 11.74 -31.24 -60.77
#